data_AF-A0A4Q3YJ40-F1
#
_entry.id   AF-A0A4Q3YJ40-F1
#
_cell.length_a   1.000
_cell.length_b   1.000
_cell.length_c   1.000
_cell.angle_alpha   90.00
_cell.angle_beta   90.00
_cell.angle_gamma   90.00
#
_symmetry.space_group_name_H-M   'P 1'
#
loop_
_entity.id
_entity.type
_entity.pdbx_description
1 polymer ?
#
loop_
_entity_poly.entity_id
_entity_poly.type
_entity_poly.pdbx_seq_one_letter_code
_entity_poly.pdbx_strand_id
1 'polypeptide(L)'
;MISMLASGTERQIVDKLVQFSGPVWRLLPTALAATPAALAGATEGRFHHSGQQAAYASLSAEGAAVAVQRYLADGVPRILVPMWLNASAVADETGNPAASIVWQDLRASGEIAPTWAISDHARELGALAMLYSSRSRPDLSHVVVFDPACLTYVGPITAFQG
;
A
#
# COMPACT_ATOMS: atom_id res chain seq x y z
N MET A 1 18.30 -35.38 -34.74
CA MET A 1 18.18 -34.04 -35.37
C MET A 1 16.70 -33.76 -35.50
N ILE A 2 16.05 -32.78 -34.88
CA ILE A 2 16.45 -31.53 -34.21
C ILE A 2 15.45 -31.28 -33.05
N SER A 3 15.98 -30.78 -31.93
CA SER A 3 15.26 -30.18 -30.80
C SER A 3 14.59 -28.87 -31.22
N MET A 4 13.44 -28.50 -30.64
CA MET A 4 13.31 -27.18 -30.00
C MET A 4 12.00 -27.08 -29.20
N LEU A 5 12.18 -26.92 -27.90
CA LEU A 5 11.24 -26.31 -26.97
C LEU A 5 11.03 -24.84 -27.36
N ALA A 6 9.80 -24.35 -27.23
CA ALA A 6 9.53 -22.92 -27.09
C ALA A 6 8.66 -22.73 -25.84
N SER A 7 9.35 -22.39 -24.75
CA SER A 7 8.81 -21.91 -23.49
C SER A 7 8.04 -20.60 -23.73
N GLY A 8 6.73 -20.64 -23.47
CA GLY A 8 5.92 -19.44 -23.30
C GLY A 8 6.28 -18.77 -21.98
N THR A 9 6.55 -17.47 -22.04
CA THR A 9 7.09 -16.62 -20.99
C THR A 9 6.18 -16.58 -19.76
N GLU A 10 6.46 -17.45 -18.80
CA GLU A 10 6.09 -17.27 -17.40
C GLU A 10 6.75 -15.95 -16.98
N ARG A 11 5.94 -14.96 -16.61
CA ARG A 11 6.44 -13.71 -16.06
C ARG A 11 7.16 -14.13 -14.78
N GLN A 12 8.48 -14.19 -14.84
CA GLN A 12 9.33 -14.44 -13.70
C GLN A 12 8.98 -13.32 -12.71
N ILE A 13 8.14 -13.60 -11.72
CA ILE A 13 7.93 -12.74 -10.57
C ILE A 13 9.27 -12.82 -9.86
N VAL A 14 10.16 -11.91 -10.25
CA VAL A 14 11.49 -11.85 -9.68
C VAL A 14 11.26 -11.36 -8.26
N ASP A 15 11.73 -12.14 -7.27
CA ASP A 15 11.86 -11.79 -5.85
C ASP A 15 12.80 -10.58 -5.65
N LYS A 16 12.53 -9.48 -6.37
CA LYS A 16 13.45 -8.39 -6.58
C LYS A 16 12.90 -7.17 -5.89
N LEU A 17 13.48 -6.90 -4.73
CA LEU A 17 13.29 -5.64 -4.05
C LEU A 17 13.99 -4.54 -4.84
N VAL A 18 13.28 -3.43 -5.04
CA VAL A 18 13.80 -2.23 -5.68
C VAL A 18 14.00 -1.13 -4.66
N GLN A 19 14.85 -0.15 -4.97
CA GLN A 19 14.92 1.08 -4.18
C GLN A 19 13.80 2.02 -4.63
N PHE A 20 13.17 2.69 -3.68
CA PHE A 20 12.20 3.76 -3.94
C PHE A 20 12.54 4.99 -3.09
N SER A 21 12.67 6.14 -3.75
CA SER A 21 12.74 7.43 -3.09
C SER A 21 11.87 8.41 -3.85
N GLY A 22 10.82 8.94 -3.21
CA GLY A 22 9.89 9.82 -3.90
C GLY A 22 8.73 10.32 -3.03
N PRO A 23 7.95 11.27 -3.55
CA PRO A 23 6.80 11.81 -2.85
C PRO A 23 5.68 10.78 -2.77
N VAL A 24 5.00 10.76 -1.62
CA VAL A 24 3.78 9.98 -1.38
C VAL A 24 2.78 10.82 -0.59
N TRP A 25 1.50 10.51 -0.71
CA TRP A 25 0.40 11.26 -0.08
C TRP A 25 -0.39 10.34 0.83
N ARG A 26 -0.59 10.78 2.07
CA ARG A 26 -1.46 10.12 3.04
C ARG A 26 -2.73 10.94 3.21
N LEU A 27 -3.87 10.26 3.31
CA LEU A 27 -5.10 10.84 3.84
C LEU A 27 -5.32 10.29 5.24
N LEU A 28 -5.25 11.17 6.23
CA LEU A 28 -5.31 10.80 7.64
C LEU A 28 -6.46 11.54 8.33
N PRO A 29 -7.06 10.97 9.39
CA PRO A 29 -7.91 11.73 10.30
C PRO A 29 -7.18 12.98 10.80
N THR A 30 -7.90 14.11 10.93
CA THR A 30 -7.31 15.37 11.42
C THR A 30 -6.58 15.21 12.76
N ALA A 31 -7.02 14.28 13.62
CA ALA A 31 -6.37 13.98 14.90
C ALA A 31 -4.91 13.50 14.77
N LEU A 32 -4.48 13.01 13.60
CA LEU A 32 -3.10 12.55 13.34
C LEU A 32 -2.22 13.62 12.69
N ALA A 33 -2.67 14.88 12.60
CA ALA A 33 -1.89 15.96 12.00
C ALA A 33 -0.51 16.16 12.66
N ALA A 34 -0.42 15.96 13.97
CA ALA A 34 0.83 16.09 14.73
C ALA A 34 1.76 14.87 14.59
N THR A 35 1.25 13.73 14.13
CA THR A 35 1.99 12.47 13.96
C THR A 35 1.76 11.88 12.57
N PRO A 36 2.15 12.57 11.49
CA PRO A 36 1.82 12.19 10.12
C PRO A 36 2.48 10.89 9.65
N ALA A 37 3.49 10.38 10.36
CA ALA A 37 4.12 9.07 10.14
C ALA A 37 3.46 7.94 10.96
N ALA A 38 2.40 8.21 11.74
CA ALA A 38 1.72 7.22 12.56
C ALA A 38 1.27 6.00 11.75
N LEU A 39 1.38 4.83 12.37
CA LEU A 39 0.93 3.56 11.82
C LEU A 39 -0.60 3.49 11.79
N ALA A 40 -1.14 2.53 11.04
CA ALA A 40 -2.53 2.15 11.10
C ALA A 40 -2.88 1.73 12.54
N GLY A 41 -3.96 2.29 13.08
CA GLY A 41 -4.44 1.96 14.43
C GLY A 41 -5.33 0.70 14.48
N ALA A 42 -5.78 0.20 13.33
CA ALA A 42 -6.56 -1.03 13.24
C ALA A 42 -5.66 -2.25 13.45
N THR A 43 -6.21 -3.33 14.02
CA THR A 43 -5.50 -4.61 14.19
C THR A 43 -5.32 -5.37 12.87
N GLU A 44 -6.19 -5.07 11.90
CA GLU A 44 -6.18 -5.69 10.57
C GLU A 44 -6.44 -4.65 9.48
N GLY A 45 -5.81 -4.87 8.34
CA GLY A 45 -6.05 -4.12 7.12
C GLY A 45 -5.74 -4.96 5.90
N ARG A 46 -5.75 -4.33 4.73
CA ARG A 46 -5.50 -5.01 3.45
C ARG A 46 -4.19 -5.81 3.44
N PHE A 47 -3.14 -5.27 4.07
CA PHE A 47 -1.78 -5.81 4.00
C PHE A 47 -1.11 -5.90 5.38
N HIS A 48 -1.92 -5.97 6.45
CA HIS A 48 -1.41 -6.22 7.79
C HIS A 48 -2.43 -6.98 8.63
N HIS A 49 -1.92 -7.80 9.53
CA HIS A 49 -2.68 -8.50 10.56
C HIS A 49 -1.86 -8.61 11.85
N SER A 50 -2.54 -8.83 12.98
CA SER A 50 -1.99 -9.29 14.26
C SER A 50 -0.55 -8.86 14.58
N GLY A 51 -0.38 -7.61 15.04
CA GLY A 51 0.91 -7.09 15.51
C GLY A 51 1.84 -6.58 14.42
N GLN A 52 1.47 -6.75 13.14
CA GLN A 52 2.22 -6.16 12.04
C GLN A 52 1.98 -4.67 11.93
N GLN A 53 3.07 -3.94 11.68
CA GLN A 53 3.03 -2.51 11.41
C GLN A 53 2.68 -2.25 9.94
N ALA A 54 1.91 -1.19 9.70
CA ALA A 54 1.61 -0.68 8.37
C ALA A 54 1.28 0.81 8.40
N ALA A 55 1.81 1.57 7.44
CA ALA A 55 1.34 2.90 7.10
C ALA A 55 0.96 2.94 5.61
N TYR A 56 -0.22 3.45 5.29
CA TYR A 56 -0.72 3.52 3.92
C TYR A 56 -0.51 4.91 3.32
N ALA A 57 -0.04 4.94 2.08
CA ALA A 57 0.09 6.16 1.29
C ALA A 57 -0.21 5.86 -0.20
N SER A 58 -0.28 6.92 -1.00
CA SER A 58 -0.47 6.86 -2.45
C SER A 58 0.66 7.58 -3.16
N LEU A 59 0.97 7.17 -4.40
CA LEU A 59 1.99 7.83 -5.21
C LEU A 59 1.47 9.11 -5.88
N SER A 60 0.23 9.52 -5.59
CA SER A 60 -0.34 10.81 -5.96
C SER A 60 -1.42 11.24 -4.96
N ALA A 61 -1.71 12.54 -4.92
CA ALA A 61 -2.83 13.09 -4.16
C ALA A 61 -4.19 12.54 -4.65
N GLU A 62 -4.36 12.40 -5.97
CA GLU A 62 -5.54 11.77 -6.58
C GLU A 62 -5.69 10.32 -6.09
N GLY A 63 -4.60 9.55 -6.08
CA GLY A 63 -4.59 8.18 -5.56
C GLY A 63 -5.04 8.12 -4.11
N ALA A 64 -4.57 9.05 -3.27
CA ALA A 64 -5.02 9.13 -1.89
C ALA A 64 -6.54 9.34 -1.82
N ALA A 65 -7.07 10.31 -2.59
CA ALA A 65 -8.50 10.60 -2.64
C ALA A 65 -9.33 9.39 -3.10
N VAL A 66 -8.86 8.64 -4.11
CA VAL A 66 -9.50 7.40 -4.59
C VAL A 66 -9.49 6.31 -3.51
N ALA A 67 -8.37 6.16 -2.79
CA ALA A 67 -8.23 5.12 -1.77
C ALA A 67 -9.21 5.27 -0.60
N VAL A 68 -9.57 6.52 -0.25
CA VAL A 68 -10.48 6.78 0.88
C VAL A 68 -11.95 6.74 0.53
N GLN A 69 -12.33 6.70 -0.76
CA GLN A 69 -13.73 6.87 -1.21
C GLN A 69 -14.72 5.97 -0.47
N ARG A 70 -14.38 4.70 -0.25
CA ARG A 70 -15.25 3.73 0.45
C ARG A 70 -15.44 4.03 1.94
N TYR A 71 -14.62 4.92 2.52
CA TYR A 71 -14.63 5.27 3.93
C TYR A 71 -15.25 6.64 4.22
N LEU A 72 -15.56 7.46 3.20
CA LEU A 72 -16.05 8.82 3.42
C LEU A 72 -17.40 8.89 4.17
N ALA A 73 -18.18 7.81 4.14
CA ALA A 73 -19.43 7.70 4.88
C ALA A 73 -19.26 7.62 6.42
N ASP A 74 -18.04 7.48 6.93
CA ASP A 74 -17.77 7.43 8.38
C ASP A 74 -17.81 8.80 9.08
N GLY A 75 -17.92 9.89 8.33
CA GLY A 75 -17.98 11.25 8.88
C GLY A 75 -16.67 11.73 9.50
N VAL A 76 -15.56 11.00 9.36
CA VAL A 76 -14.26 11.38 9.93
C VAL A 76 -13.62 12.47 9.07
N PRO A 77 -13.35 13.67 9.62
CA PRO A 77 -12.67 14.73 8.89
C PRO A 77 -11.21 14.31 8.62
N ARG A 78 -10.75 14.58 7.40
CA ARG A 78 -9.45 14.14 6.92
C ARG A 78 -8.60 15.29 6.41
N ILE A 79 -7.31 15.07 6.46
CA ILE A 79 -6.27 15.96 5.94
C ILE A 79 -5.41 15.20 4.94
N LEU A 80 -5.04 15.87 3.86
CA LEU A 80 -4.06 15.37 2.91
C LEU A 80 -2.67 15.78 3.37
N VAL A 81 -1.78 14.80 3.49
CA VAL A 81 -0.44 14.96 4.05
C VAL A 81 0.59 14.50 3.02
N PRO A 82 1.35 15.45 2.42
CA PRO A 82 2.50 15.13 1.60
C PRO A 82 3.66 14.59 2.47
N MET A 83 4.19 13.46 2.06
CA MET A 83 5.32 12.77 2.69
C MET A 83 6.39 12.46 1.63
N TRP A 84 7.60 12.21 2.07
CA TRP A 84 8.64 11.56 1.29
C TRP A 84 8.82 10.14 1.80
N LEU A 85 8.77 9.16 0.91
CA LEU A 85 9.13 7.79 1.20
C LEU A 85 10.57 7.56 0.71
N ASN A 86 11.44 7.09 1.60
CA ASN A 86 12.78 6.65 1.25
C ASN A 86 12.99 5.23 1.78
N ALA A 87 12.96 4.23 0.89
CA ALA A 87 13.07 2.82 1.23
C ALA A 87 14.09 2.14 0.30
N SER A 88 15.09 1.48 0.89
CA SER A 88 16.14 0.77 0.15
C SER A 88 15.68 -0.58 -0.41
N ALA A 89 14.55 -1.10 0.06
CA ALA A 89 14.03 -2.40 -0.32
C ALA A 89 12.50 -2.34 -0.39
N VAL A 90 11.94 -2.36 -1.59
CA VAL A 90 10.51 -2.26 -1.86
C VAL A 90 10.09 -3.40 -2.78
N ALA A 91 9.08 -4.16 -2.38
CA ALA A 91 8.44 -5.13 -3.26
C ALA A 91 7.49 -4.40 -4.22
N ASP A 92 7.53 -4.73 -5.51
CA ASP A 92 6.67 -4.13 -6.52
C ASP A 92 5.59 -5.11 -6.98
N GLU A 93 4.38 -4.94 -6.45
CA GLU A 93 3.18 -5.71 -6.80
C GLU A 93 2.23 -4.89 -7.69
N THR A 94 2.73 -3.84 -8.36
CA THR A 94 1.92 -3.10 -9.33
C THR A 94 1.53 -4.00 -10.50
N GLY A 95 0.27 -3.91 -10.91
CA GLY A 95 -0.30 -4.81 -11.92
C GLY A 95 -0.62 -6.23 -11.42
N ASN A 96 -0.32 -6.58 -10.16
CA ASN A 96 -0.76 -7.85 -9.59
C ASN A 96 -2.25 -7.78 -9.19
N PRO A 97 -3.16 -8.50 -9.88
CA PRO A 97 -4.58 -8.47 -9.56
C PRO A 97 -4.89 -9.07 -8.19
N ALA A 98 -4.08 -10.00 -7.68
CA ALA A 98 -4.27 -10.61 -6.37
C ALA A 98 -4.09 -9.59 -5.22
N ALA A 99 -3.24 -8.58 -5.41
CA ALA A 99 -3.06 -7.48 -4.45
C ALA A 99 -4.27 -6.52 -4.41
N SER A 100 -5.16 -6.58 -5.41
CA SER A 100 -6.30 -5.67 -5.57
C SER A 100 -7.65 -6.25 -5.11
N ILE A 101 -7.68 -7.47 -4.57
CA ILE A 101 -8.91 -8.15 -4.12
C ILE A 101 -9.63 -7.38 -3.01
N VAL A 102 -10.96 -7.48 -2.93
CA VAL A 102 -11.75 -6.91 -1.82
C VAL A 102 -11.62 -7.79 -0.58
N TRP A 103 -10.70 -7.43 0.29
CA TRP A 103 -10.39 -8.21 1.50
C TRP A 103 -11.47 -8.10 2.59
N GLN A 104 -12.21 -6.98 2.65
CA GLN A 104 -13.18 -6.75 3.73
C GLN A 104 -14.34 -7.75 3.71
N ASP A 105 -14.84 -8.08 2.51
CA ASP A 105 -15.98 -8.99 2.36
C ASP A 105 -15.58 -10.43 2.79
N LEU A 106 -14.33 -10.82 2.54
CA LEU A 106 -13.76 -12.09 3.00
C LEU A 106 -13.52 -12.11 4.51
N ARG A 107 -13.01 -11.02 5.10
CA ARG A 107 -12.89 -10.93 6.57
C ARG A 107 -14.25 -10.98 7.25
N ALA A 108 -15.28 -10.37 6.65
CA ALA A 108 -16.64 -10.41 7.16
C ALA A 108 -17.24 -11.83 7.15
N SER A 109 -16.80 -12.73 6.25
CA SER A 109 -17.16 -14.15 6.26
C SER A 109 -16.28 -15.02 7.18
N GLY A 110 -15.31 -14.42 7.88
CA GLY A 110 -14.35 -15.13 8.75
C GLY A 110 -13.14 -15.70 8.01
N GLU A 111 -13.04 -15.51 6.70
CA GLU A 111 -11.93 -15.99 5.87
C GLU A 111 -10.70 -15.09 6.00
N ILE A 112 -9.51 -15.63 5.77
CA ILE A 112 -8.24 -14.87 5.78
C ILE A 112 -8.19 -13.96 4.54
N ALA A 113 -7.65 -12.75 4.69
CA ALA A 113 -7.44 -11.88 3.53
C ALA A 113 -6.31 -12.45 2.64
N PRO A 114 -6.55 -12.76 1.35
CA PRO A 114 -5.53 -13.32 0.46
C PRO A 114 -4.33 -12.40 0.27
N THR A 115 -4.55 -11.11 0.43
CA THR A 115 -3.53 -10.06 0.36
C THR A 115 -2.50 -10.11 1.49
N TRP A 116 -2.80 -10.80 2.60
CA TRP A 116 -1.84 -10.99 3.69
C TRP A 116 -0.65 -11.82 3.25
N ALA A 117 -0.87 -12.95 2.57
CA ALA A 117 0.21 -13.81 2.06
C ALA A 117 1.20 -13.03 1.17
N ILE A 118 0.69 -12.10 0.35
CA ILE A 118 1.51 -11.23 -0.51
C ILE A 118 2.40 -10.31 0.34
N SER A 119 1.78 -9.61 1.31
CA SER A 119 2.53 -8.69 2.18
C SER A 119 3.45 -9.40 3.18
N ASP A 120 3.11 -10.62 3.58
CA ASP A 120 3.94 -11.46 4.45
C ASP A 120 5.19 -11.92 3.71
N HIS A 121 5.02 -12.39 2.47
CA HIS A 121 6.13 -12.73 1.60
C HIS A 121 7.07 -11.53 1.35
N ALA A 122 6.51 -10.34 1.07
CA ALA A 122 7.31 -9.13 0.93
C ALA A 122 8.13 -8.82 2.20
N ARG A 123 7.56 -8.99 3.40
CA ARG A 123 8.27 -8.82 4.66
C ARG A 123 9.35 -9.90 4.87
N GLU A 124 9.08 -11.15 4.52
CA GLU A 124 10.06 -12.25 4.60
C GLU A 124 11.28 -12.01 3.71
N LEU A 125 11.10 -11.37 2.55
CA LEU A 125 12.20 -10.94 1.69
C LEU A 125 12.99 -9.75 2.25
N GLY A 126 12.51 -9.12 3.33
CA GLY A 126 13.13 -7.94 3.94
C GLY A 126 12.68 -6.60 3.32
N ALA A 127 11.53 -6.57 2.64
CA ALA A 127 10.98 -5.31 2.15
C ALA A 127 10.61 -4.38 3.30
N LEU A 128 10.86 -3.08 3.10
CA LEU A 128 10.45 -2.00 3.99
C LEU A 128 9.10 -1.39 3.57
N ALA A 129 8.71 -1.61 2.32
CA ALA A 129 7.43 -1.20 1.77
C ALA A 129 7.04 -2.10 0.59
N MET A 130 5.78 -2.01 0.17
CA MET A 130 5.26 -2.72 -1.00
C MET A 130 4.36 -1.80 -1.82
N LEU A 131 4.67 -1.66 -3.11
CA LEU A 131 3.87 -0.95 -4.09
C LEU A 131 2.75 -1.86 -4.61
N TYR A 132 1.57 -1.30 -4.85
CA TYR A 132 0.44 -2.03 -5.41
C TYR A 132 -0.49 -1.10 -6.21
N SER A 133 -1.21 -1.66 -7.18
CA SER A 133 -2.19 -0.90 -7.97
C SER A 133 -3.47 -0.60 -7.18
N SER A 134 -4.11 0.54 -7.48
CA SER A 134 -5.46 0.81 -7.00
C SER A 134 -6.45 -0.20 -7.58
N ARG A 135 -7.33 -0.73 -6.73
CA ARG A 135 -8.39 -1.64 -7.17
C ARG A 135 -9.35 -0.98 -8.17
N SER A 136 -9.76 0.27 -7.91
CA SER A 136 -10.79 0.97 -8.71
C SER A 136 -10.23 1.83 -9.84
N ARG A 137 -8.93 2.14 -9.79
CA ARG A 137 -8.20 2.93 -10.79
C ARG A 137 -6.82 2.33 -11.02
N PRO A 138 -6.69 1.19 -11.74
CA PRO A 138 -5.43 0.44 -11.83
C PRO A 138 -4.23 1.23 -12.41
N ASP A 139 -4.49 2.38 -13.04
CA ASP A 139 -3.52 3.38 -13.46
C ASP A 139 -2.85 4.15 -12.31
N LEU A 140 -3.43 4.13 -11.11
CA LEU A 140 -2.90 4.74 -9.89
C LEU A 140 -2.22 3.68 -9.01
N SER A 141 -1.12 4.09 -8.37
CA SER A 141 -0.35 3.23 -7.46
C SER A 141 -0.40 3.73 -6.03
N HIS A 142 -0.36 2.76 -5.12
CA HIS A 142 -0.32 2.96 -3.68
C HIS A 142 0.87 2.25 -3.08
N VAL A 143 1.14 2.53 -1.81
CA VAL A 143 2.18 1.88 -1.04
C VAL A 143 1.68 1.55 0.37
N VAL A 144 2.01 0.35 0.81
CA VAL A 144 1.99 0.00 2.24
C VAL A 144 3.44 0.02 2.73
N VAL A 145 3.70 0.80 3.75
CA VAL A 145 5.02 0.95 4.37
C VAL A 145 5.03 0.11 5.64
N PHE A 146 5.98 -0.82 5.73
CA PHE A 146 6.14 -1.72 6.88
C PHE A 146 7.01 -1.11 7.98
N ASP A 147 7.98 -0.26 7.59
CA ASP A 147 8.81 0.51 8.52
C ASP A 147 8.50 2.03 8.43
N PRO A 148 7.82 2.62 9.43
CA PRO A 148 7.46 4.03 9.41
C PRO A 148 8.66 4.98 9.42
N ALA A 149 9.86 4.52 9.79
CA ALA A 149 11.08 5.33 9.69
C ALA A 149 11.42 5.72 8.23
N CYS A 150 10.86 5.01 7.26
CA CYS A 150 10.99 5.33 5.84
C CYS A 150 10.16 6.56 5.42
N LEU A 151 9.24 7.06 6.26
CA LEU A 151 8.36 8.18 5.96
C LEU A 151 8.82 9.47 6.64
N THR A 152 9.08 10.50 5.84
CA THR A 152 9.37 11.86 6.31
C THR A 152 8.26 12.81 5.89
N TYR A 153 7.79 13.65 6.81
CA TYR A 153 6.83 14.70 6.47
C TYR A 153 7.49 15.80 5.64
N VAL A 154 6.86 16.23 4.54
CA VAL A 154 7.39 17.30 3.67
C VAL A 154 6.42 18.45 3.43
N GLY A 155 5.12 18.24 3.65
CA GLY A 155 4.12 19.32 3.71
C GLY A 155 3.90 20.10 2.41
N PRO A 156 3.09 21.18 2.48
CA PRO A 156 2.20 21.51 3.59
C PRO A 156 1.01 20.52 3.72
N ILE A 157 0.46 20.36 4.92
CA ILE A 157 -0.82 19.66 5.12
C ILE A 157 -1.95 20.51 4.55
N THR A 158 -2.88 19.91 3.82
CA THR A 158 -4.08 20.58 3.32
C THR A 158 -5.34 19.90 3.84
N ALA A 159 -6.41 20.68 4.04
CA ALA A 159 -7.72 20.12 4.30
C ALA A 159 -8.15 19.25 3.11
N PHE A 160 -8.81 18.12 3.38
CA PHE A 160 -9.41 17.29 2.35
C PHE A 160 -10.93 17.48 2.37
N GLN A 161 -11.47 17.87 1.21
CA GLN A 161 -12.91 17.93 0.96
C GLN A 161 -13.23 16.75 0.05
N GLY A 162 -13.84 15.71 0.64
CA GLY A 162 -14.22 14.46 -0.04
C GLY A 162 -15.71 14.37 -0.27
#